data_AF-A0A8K0E0F8-F1
#
_entry.id   AF-A0A8K0E0F8-F1
#
_cell.length_a   1.000
_cell.length_b   1.000
_cell.length_c   1.000
_cell.angle_alpha   90.00
_cell.angle_beta   90.00
_cell.angle_gamma   90.00
#
_symmetry.space_group_name_H-M   'P 1'
#
loop_
_entity.id
_entity.type
_entity.pdbx_description
1 polymer ?
#
loop_
_entity_poly.entity_id
_entity_poly.type
_entity_poly.pdbx_seq_one_letter_code
_entity_poly.pdbx_strand_id
1 'polypeptide(L)'
;MRTRSSPCSEAQFQCTVAQTTCSATLASSVPTAKPSWTWTCRSSTRSSSTDEKQASRKGRYSHRRCQWIGEATARHFADNGARAVVIADIQDDEGRNVAASIGPDRCAYIHCDVTDGDQVKSLVESTVSLYGRLDVMFSNAGIVSRKSQTVLDMDLSLFDELIAVNTRGMEACVKHAARAMKEGGVRGSIICTASVLASRGFDVGTDYAMSKHAVLGLMRSASLQLAGDGIRVNSV
;
A
#
# COMPACT_ATOMS: atom_id res chain seq x y z
N MET A 1 -24.41 1.04 36.66
CA MET A 1 -23.69 1.87 35.68
C MET A 1 -22.78 0.97 34.86
N ARG A 2 -23.14 0.66 33.61
CA ARG A 2 -22.29 -0.11 32.69
C ARG A 2 -21.41 0.89 31.93
N THR A 3 -20.11 0.83 32.16
CA THR A 3 -19.11 1.55 31.38
C THR A 3 -19.17 1.07 29.93
N ARG A 4 -19.44 1.99 29.00
CA ARG A 4 -19.37 1.73 27.56
C ARG A 4 -17.92 1.37 27.22
N SER A 5 -17.71 0.13 26.79
CA SER A 5 -16.48 -0.27 26.10
C SER A 5 -16.48 0.38 24.71
N SER A 6 -15.59 1.33 24.48
CA SER A 6 -15.33 1.93 23.17
C SER A 6 -14.92 0.84 22.17
N PRO A 7 -15.42 0.85 20.92
CA PRO A 7 -14.93 -0.04 19.88
C PRO A 7 -13.49 0.36 19.50
N CYS A 8 -12.60 -0.62 19.53
CA CYS A 8 -11.18 -0.51 19.25
C CYS A 8 -10.95 -0.08 17.79
N SER A 9 -10.39 1.11 17.60
CA SER A 9 -9.99 1.65 16.29
C SER A 9 -8.62 1.09 15.90
N GLU A 10 -8.57 -0.13 15.37
CA GLU A 10 -7.35 -0.73 14.82
C GLU A 10 -7.22 -0.38 13.33
N ALA A 11 -6.39 0.61 12.99
CA ALA A 11 -5.94 0.84 11.62
C ALA A 11 -4.52 0.28 11.39
N GLN A 12 -4.09 0.28 10.14
CA GLN A 12 -3.05 -0.57 9.57
C GLN A 12 -1.95 0.30 8.94
N PHE A 13 -0.68 -0.13 8.96
CA PHE A 13 0.45 0.53 8.27
C PHE A 13 0.10 0.97 6.85
N GLN A 14 0.03 2.29 6.68
CA GLN A 14 -0.78 2.96 5.66
C GLN A 14 -0.02 3.18 4.35
N CYS A 15 1.27 3.52 4.41
CA CYS A 15 2.02 3.83 3.20
C CYS A 15 3.52 3.59 3.32
N THR A 16 4.12 2.94 2.32
CA THR A 16 5.57 2.91 2.16
C THR A 16 5.97 3.72 0.94
N VAL A 17 6.74 4.76 1.17
CA VAL A 17 7.34 5.54 0.10
C VAL A 17 8.82 5.18 0.02
N ALA A 18 9.30 4.81 -1.16
CA ALA A 18 10.71 4.47 -1.35
C ALA A 18 11.32 5.32 -2.46
N GLN A 19 12.55 5.79 -2.23
CA GLN A 19 13.39 6.41 -3.26
C GLN A 19 14.51 5.46 -3.66
N THR A 20 14.73 5.27 -4.97
CA THR A 20 15.58 4.20 -5.51
C THR A 20 16.77 4.69 -6.33
N THR A 21 16.94 5.97 -6.63
CA THR A 21 18.09 6.40 -7.47
C THR A 21 18.92 7.59 -6.97
N CYS A 22 20.24 7.40 -7.09
CA CYS A 22 21.32 8.36 -6.97
C CYS A 22 21.60 8.92 -8.38
N SER A 23 21.51 10.24 -8.58
CA SER A 23 22.17 10.85 -9.75
C SER A 23 23.66 10.87 -9.47
N ALA A 24 24.38 9.84 -9.92
CA ALA A 24 25.81 9.94 -10.08
C ALA A 24 26.06 10.89 -11.25
N THR A 25 26.49 12.11 -10.95
CA THR A 25 27.20 12.96 -11.91
C THR A 25 28.49 12.22 -12.28
N LEU A 26 28.49 11.49 -13.39
CA LEU A 26 29.71 10.94 -13.98
C LEU A 26 29.85 11.47 -15.40
N ALA A 27 30.96 12.16 -15.57
CA ALA A 27 31.46 12.72 -16.81
C ALA A 27 31.51 11.68 -17.94
N SER A 28 31.41 12.23 -19.15
CA SER A 28 31.57 11.61 -20.47
C SER A 28 32.37 10.30 -20.52
N SER A 29 31.71 9.21 -20.94
CA SER A 29 32.11 8.37 -22.08
C SER A 29 31.18 7.16 -22.19
N VAL A 30 30.53 7.01 -23.35
CA VAL A 30 29.76 5.82 -23.76
C VAL A 30 30.73 4.65 -24.00
N PRO A 31 30.41 3.42 -23.55
CA PRO A 31 30.00 2.40 -24.52
C PRO A 31 28.67 1.72 -24.19
N THR A 32 27.97 1.36 -25.26
CA THR A 32 26.69 0.69 -25.36
C THR A 32 26.64 -0.71 -24.72
N ALA A 33 25.74 -0.91 -23.75
CA ALA A 33 25.12 -2.20 -23.46
C ALA A 33 23.76 -1.99 -22.79
N LYS A 34 22.67 -2.51 -23.38
CA LYS A 34 21.35 -2.53 -22.75
C LYS A 34 21.33 -3.63 -21.68
N PRO A 35 21.09 -3.34 -20.39
CA PRO A 35 20.76 -4.40 -19.45
C PRO A 35 19.27 -4.72 -19.59
N SER A 36 18.97 -5.87 -20.20
CA SER A 36 17.65 -6.47 -20.15
C SER A 36 17.48 -7.16 -18.80
N TRP A 37 16.64 -6.62 -17.93
CA TRP A 37 16.25 -7.26 -16.68
C TRP A 37 14.89 -7.93 -16.88
N THR A 38 14.91 -9.17 -17.35
CA THR A 38 13.73 -10.05 -17.42
C THR A 38 13.50 -10.71 -16.07
N TRP A 39 12.42 -10.32 -15.39
CA TRP A 39 11.89 -11.04 -14.23
C TRP A 39 11.41 -12.43 -14.67
N THR A 40 12.21 -13.46 -14.44
CA THR A 40 11.80 -14.85 -14.65
C THR A 40 11.37 -15.45 -13.32
N CYS A 41 10.06 -15.60 -13.14
CA CYS A 41 9.48 -16.37 -12.05
C CYS A 41 9.74 -17.86 -12.35
N ARG A 42 10.77 -18.44 -11.72
CA ARG A 42 11.05 -19.87 -11.83
C ARG A 42 10.10 -20.61 -10.89
N SER A 43 8.99 -21.11 -11.43
CA SER A 43 8.12 -22.04 -10.70
C SER A 43 8.82 -23.39 -10.55
N SER A 44 9.25 -23.71 -9.34
CA SER A 44 9.62 -25.08 -9.01
C SER A 44 8.34 -25.89 -8.81
N THR A 45 8.04 -26.78 -9.74
CA THR A 45 7.03 -27.84 -9.57
C THR A 45 7.51 -28.80 -8.48
N ARG A 46 6.80 -28.83 -7.34
CA ARG A 46 6.92 -29.93 -6.38
C ARG A 46 5.65 -30.76 -6.47
N SER A 47 5.84 -32.05 -6.75
CA SER A 47 4.81 -33.06 -6.95
C SER A 47 3.92 -33.24 -5.73
N SER A 48 2.65 -33.47 -6.01
CA SER A 48 1.58 -33.80 -5.07
C SER A 48 1.79 -35.16 -4.40
N SER A 49 1.65 -35.20 -3.07
CA SER A 49 1.10 -36.37 -2.38
C SER A 49 0.09 -35.89 -1.36
N THR A 50 -1.08 -36.50 -1.43
CA THR A 50 -2.29 -36.28 -0.63
C THR A 50 -2.08 -36.75 0.80
N ASP A 51 -2.54 -35.97 1.78
CA ASP A 51 -3.15 -36.52 2.99
C ASP A 51 -4.06 -35.49 3.67
N GLU A 52 -5.33 -35.86 3.76
CA GLU A 52 -6.41 -35.18 4.46
C GLU A 52 -6.15 -35.15 5.97
N LYS A 53 -6.05 -33.96 6.56
CA LYS A 53 -6.55 -33.73 7.94
C LYS A 53 -7.24 -32.37 8.05
N GLN A 54 -8.55 -32.44 7.95
CA GLN A 54 -9.48 -31.35 8.20
C GLN A 54 -9.47 -31.01 9.69
N ALA A 55 -8.90 -29.85 10.04
CA ALA A 55 -8.97 -29.28 11.38
C ALA A 55 -9.75 -27.97 11.32
N SER A 56 -10.97 -28.01 11.85
CA SER A 56 -11.86 -26.88 12.09
C SER A 56 -11.21 -25.84 13.01
N ARG A 57 -10.57 -24.82 12.44
CA ARG A 57 -10.21 -23.59 13.15
C ARG A 57 -11.16 -22.49 12.70
N LYS A 58 -12.22 -22.26 13.48
CA LYS A 58 -13.07 -21.07 13.40
C LYS A 58 -12.15 -19.84 13.36
N GLY A 59 -12.18 -19.15 12.22
CA GLY A 59 -11.25 -18.08 11.87
C GLY A 59 -11.39 -16.89 12.80
N ARG A 60 -10.40 -16.69 13.67
CA ARG A 60 -10.12 -15.38 14.23
C ARG A 60 -9.35 -14.63 13.13
N TYR A 61 -10.04 -13.79 12.36
CA TYR A 61 -9.41 -12.91 11.36
C TYR A 61 -8.47 -11.95 12.11
N SER A 62 -7.20 -12.34 12.26
CA SER A 62 -6.18 -11.54 12.93
C SER A 62 -5.98 -10.23 12.14
N HIS A 63 -6.40 -9.11 12.73
CA HIS A 63 -6.29 -7.76 12.20
C HIS A 63 -4.83 -7.30 11.98
N ARG A 64 -3.85 -8.05 12.50
CA ARG A 64 -2.41 -7.78 12.36
C ARG A 64 -1.81 -8.08 10.97
N ARG A 65 -2.54 -8.71 10.04
CA ARG A 65 -1.95 -9.15 8.76
C ARG A 65 -1.53 -8.01 7.83
N CYS A 66 -2.31 -6.94 7.74
CA CYS A 66 -1.95 -5.82 6.86
C CYS A 66 -0.82 -4.96 7.44
N GLN A 67 -0.72 -4.90 8.78
CA GLN A 67 0.40 -4.27 9.47
C GLN A 67 1.72 -4.95 9.10
N TRP A 68 1.73 -6.29 9.09
CA TRP A 68 2.90 -7.06 8.68
C TRP A 68 3.32 -6.82 7.22
N ILE A 69 2.37 -6.60 6.30
CA ILE A 69 2.70 -6.33 4.89
C ILE A 69 3.44 -5.00 4.77
N GLY A 70 2.90 -3.92 5.37
CA GLY A 70 3.55 -2.61 5.33
C GLY A 70 4.96 -2.62 5.95
N GLU A 71 5.11 -3.20 7.13
CA GLU A 71 6.41 -3.34 7.80
C GLU A 71 7.39 -4.18 6.98
N ALA A 72 6.98 -5.37 6.52
CA ALA A 72 7.84 -6.25 5.74
C ALA A 72 8.27 -5.59 4.43
N THR A 73 7.36 -4.86 3.78
CA THR A 73 7.68 -4.11 2.56
C THR A 73 8.67 -2.97 2.84
N ALA A 74 8.50 -2.22 3.93
CA ALA A 74 9.44 -1.16 4.31
C ALA A 74 10.85 -1.70 4.56
N ARG A 75 10.97 -2.80 5.32
CA ARG A 75 12.25 -3.50 5.54
C ARG A 75 12.84 -3.99 4.23
N HIS A 76 12.02 -4.62 3.38
CA HIS A 76 12.47 -5.13 2.09
C HIS A 76 12.99 -4.02 1.18
N PHE A 77 12.33 -2.87 1.11
CA PHE A 77 12.83 -1.72 0.34
C PHE A 77 14.15 -1.21 0.88
N ALA A 78 14.27 -1.04 2.19
CA ALA A 78 15.53 -0.65 2.81
C ALA A 78 16.63 -1.65 2.40
N ASP A 79 16.45 -2.94 2.67
CA ASP A 79 17.45 -3.99 2.42
C ASP A 79 17.84 -4.14 0.94
N ASN A 80 16.98 -3.71 0.00
CA ASN A 80 17.20 -3.83 -1.44
C ASN A 80 17.58 -2.50 -2.12
N GLY A 81 18.22 -1.59 -1.37
CA GLY A 81 18.90 -0.43 -1.96
C GLY A 81 18.00 0.79 -2.17
N ALA A 82 16.82 0.84 -1.55
CA ALA A 82 16.15 2.13 -1.38
C ALA A 82 17.04 3.05 -0.53
N ARG A 83 17.28 4.26 -1.02
CA ARG A 83 18.09 5.27 -0.32
C ARG A 83 17.43 5.67 0.99
N ALA A 84 16.13 5.87 0.94
CA ALA A 84 15.30 6.20 2.08
C ALA A 84 13.90 5.61 1.90
N VAL A 85 13.29 5.30 3.03
CA VAL A 85 11.92 4.85 3.17
C VAL A 85 11.16 5.81 4.08
N VAL A 86 9.94 6.18 3.70
CA VAL A 86 9.00 6.85 4.62
C VAL A 86 7.87 5.89 4.91
N ILE A 87 7.67 5.64 6.20
CA ILE A 87 6.52 4.91 6.73
C ILE A 87 5.48 5.93 7.16
N ALA A 88 4.25 5.72 6.72
CA ALA A 88 3.11 6.47 7.20
C ALA A 88 2.08 5.53 7.84
N ASP A 89 1.59 5.91 9.03
CA ASP A 89 0.54 5.22 9.80
C ASP A 89 -0.18 6.26 10.68
N ILE A 90 -1.29 5.88 11.32
CA ILE A 90 -1.89 6.58 12.45
C ILE A 90 -1.40 6.01 13.80
N GLN A 91 -0.83 4.80 13.77
CA GLN A 91 -0.22 4.13 14.93
C GLN A 91 1.21 4.61 15.14
N ASP A 92 1.28 5.73 15.83
CA ASP A 92 2.47 6.52 16.08
C ASP A 92 3.64 5.76 16.72
N ASP A 93 3.38 4.97 17.76
CA ASP A 93 4.44 4.28 18.48
C ASP A 93 4.97 3.09 17.69
N GLU A 94 4.09 2.28 17.10
CA GLU A 94 4.42 1.17 16.21
C GLU A 94 5.20 1.67 14.99
N GLY A 95 4.72 2.74 14.36
CA GLY A 95 5.36 3.40 13.22
C GLY A 95 6.78 3.85 13.50
N ARG A 96 6.98 4.58 14.61
CA ARG A 96 8.30 5.05 15.05
C ARG A 96 9.22 3.88 15.40
N ASN A 97 8.73 2.84 16.06
CA ASN A 97 9.51 1.66 16.42
C ASN A 97 10.04 0.92 15.18
N VAL A 98 9.20 0.74 14.15
CA VAL A 98 9.63 0.12 12.89
C VAL A 98 10.69 0.98 12.21
N ALA A 99 10.44 2.29 12.05
CA ALA A 99 11.40 3.20 11.42
C ALA A 99 12.76 3.20 12.14
N ALA A 100 12.75 3.29 13.48
CA ALA A 100 13.95 3.21 14.30
C ALA A 100 14.70 1.89 14.12
N SER A 101 13.99 0.77 13.99
CA SER A 101 14.61 -0.55 13.78
C SER A 101 15.23 -0.74 12.39
N ILE A 102 14.78 0.00 11.38
CA ILE A 102 15.38 0.02 10.03
C ILE A 102 16.61 0.93 10.00
N GLY A 103 16.56 2.02 10.76
CA GLY A 103 17.65 2.97 10.97
C GLY A 103 17.24 4.40 10.62
N PRO A 104 17.54 5.39 11.48
CA PRO A 104 17.03 6.76 11.32
C PRO A 104 17.52 7.47 10.05
N ASP A 105 18.69 7.09 9.52
CA ASP A 105 19.23 7.66 8.27
C ASP A 105 18.58 7.07 7.01
N ARG A 106 17.84 5.97 7.15
CA ARG A 106 17.27 5.19 6.04
C ARG A 106 15.75 5.13 6.09
N CYS A 107 15.15 5.38 7.24
CA CYS A 107 13.71 5.31 7.43
C CYS A 107 13.21 6.44 8.31
N ALA A 108 12.22 7.17 7.83
CA ALA A 108 11.47 8.15 8.60
C ALA A 108 10.03 7.67 8.83
N TYR A 109 9.43 8.12 9.93
CA TYR A 109 8.01 7.95 10.20
C TYR A 109 7.29 9.29 10.10
N ILE A 110 6.12 9.31 9.48
CA ILE A 110 5.23 10.47 9.39
C ILE A 110 3.80 10.01 9.73
N HIS A 111 3.17 10.63 10.73
CA HIS A 111 1.76 10.38 11.01
C HIS A 111 0.89 10.78 9.80
N CYS A 112 0.00 9.90 9.36
CA CYS A 112 -0.90 10.20 8.24
C CYS A 112 -2.17 9.36 8.30
N ASP A 113 -3.31 9.98 8.56
CA ASP A 113 -4.61 9.37 8.32
C ASP A 113 -4.99 9.50 6.84
N VAL A 114 -5.03 8.37 6.12
CA VAL A 114 -5.39 8.36 4.69
C VAL A 114 -6.82 8.81 4.40
N THR A 115 -7.70 8.83 5.41
CA THR A 115 -9.07 9.37 5.24
C THR A 115 -9.08 10.90 5.13
N ASP A 116 -7.99 11.55 5.58
CA ASP A 116 -7.72 12.97 5.43
C ASP A 116 -6.80 13.22 4.21
N GLY A 117 -7.42 13.72 3.14
CA GLY A 117 -6.70 14.00 1.89
C GLY A 117 -5.59 15.04 2.03
N ASP A 118 -5.71 15.99 2.97
CA ASP A 118 -4.68 17.00 3.20
C ASP A 118 -3.47 16.38 3.90
N GLN A 119 -3.67 15.44 4.82
CA GLN A 119 -2.56 14.68 5.41
C GLN A 119 -1.81 13.83 4.37
N VAL A 120 -2.52 13.19 3.45
CA VAL A 120 -1.88 12.42 2.35
C VAL A 120 -1.07 13.34 1.43
N LYS A 121 -1.61 14.51 1.12
CA LYS A 121 -0.90 15.53 0.36
C LYS A 121 0.37 15.96 1.09
N SER A 122 0.27 16.32 2.37
CA SER A 122 1.41 16.73 3.19
C SER A 122 2.46 15.63 3.37
N LEU A 123 2.05 14.36 3.44
CA LEU A 123 2.96 13.22 3.46
C LEU A 123 3.83 13.17 2.20
N VAL A 124 3.21 13.29 1.02
CA VAL A 124 3.93 13.27 -0.26
C VAL A 124 4.83 14.49 -0.40
N GLU A 125 4.33 15.69 -0.08
CA GLU A 125 5.11 16.94 -0.13
C GLU A 125 6.32 16.89 0.82
N SER A 126 6.11 16.39 2.05
CA SER A 126 7.17 16.22 3.04
C SER A 126 8.21 15.20 2.58
N THR A 127 7.80 14.10 1.95
CA THR A 127 8.72 13.12 1.37
C THR A 127 9.57 13.76 0.26
N VAL A 128 8.95 14.48 -0.66
CA VAL A 128 9.68 15.19 -1.74
C VAL A 128 10.58 16.28 -1.16
N SER A 129 10.18 16.97 -0.10
CA SER A 129 11.03 17.98 0.56
C SER A 129 12.25 17.36 1.25
N LEU A 130 12.08 16.24 1.96
CA LEU A 130 13.14 15.56 2.68
C LEU A 130 14.15 14.90 1.74
N TYR A 131 13.67 14.33 0.63
CA TYR A 131 14.48 13.45 -0.21
C TYR A 131 14.60 13.90 -1.68
N GLY A 132 13.91 14.98 -2.07
CA GLY A 132 13.99 15.61 -3.39
C GLY A 132 13.13 14.96 -4.47
N ARG A 133 12.66 13.72 -4.29
CA ARG A 133 11.80 13.00 -5.25
C ARG A 133 11.04 11.84 -4.61
N LEU A 134 10.04 11.35 -5.33
CA LEU A 134 9.24 10.18 -5.00
C LEU A 134 9.34 9.15 -6.14
N ASP A 135 9.97 7.99 -5.91
CA ASP A 135 10.12 6.95 -6.94
C ASP A 135 9.05 5.87 -6.86
N VAL A 136 8.70 5.44 -5.65
CA VAL A 136 7.73 4.38 -5.40
C VAL A 136 6.74 4.82 -4.33
N MET A 137 5.46 4.64 -4.63
CA MET A 137 4.37 4.76 -3.67
C MET A 137 3.71 3.38 -3.49
N PHE A 138 3.73 2.85 -2.28
CA PHE A 138 2.97 1.65 -1.93
C PHE A 138 1.82 2.03 -0.99
N SER A 139 0.61 2.06 -1.53
CA SER A 139 -0.62 2.31 -0.77
C SER A 139 -1.20 0.97 -0.30
N ASN A 140 -1.06 0.72 1.00
CA ASN A 140 -1.45 -0.54 1.64
C ASN A 140 -2.59 -0.38 2.64
N ALA A 141 -2.84 0.85 3.10
CA ALA A 141 -3.89 1.18 4.04
C ALA A 141 -5.22 0.49 3.69
N GLY A 142 -5.80 -0.21 4.65
CA GLY A 142 -7.13 -0.76 4.49
C GLY A 142 -7.79 -1.12 5.81
N ILE A 143 -9.07 -1.47 5.72
CA ILE A 143 -9.79 -2.18 6.78
C ILE A 143 -10.69 -3.24 6.14
N VAL A 144 -10.99 -4.30 6.90
CA VAL A 144 -11.96 -5.31 6.50
C VAL A 144 -13.36 -4.93 7.00
N SER A 145 -14.39 -5.57 6.45
CA SER A 145 -15.77 -5.39 6.93
C SER A 145 -15.85 -5.64 8.44
N ARG A 146 -16.33 -4.66 9.20
CA ARG A 146 -16.49 -4.78 10.67
C ARG A 146 -17.60 -5.76 11.06
N LYS A 147 -18.55 -6.00 10.15
CA LYS A 147 -19.64 -6.97 10.26
C LYS A 147 -19.77 -7.74 8.96
N SER A 148 -20.46 -8.88 9.02
CA SER A 148 -20.86 -9.64 7.83
C SER A 148 -21.94 -8.88 7.06
N GLN A 149 -21.53 -7.85 6.30
CA GLN A 149 -22.43 -7.07 5.46
C GLN A 149 -22.96 -7.93 4.31
N THR A 150 -24.27 -7.92 4.10
CA THR A 150 -24.95 -8.51 2.94
C THR A 150 -25.64 -7.42 2.14
N VAL A 151 -26.12 -7.74 0.94
CA VAL A 151 -26.88 -6.78 0.11
C VAL A 151 -28.20 -6.35 0.78
N LEU A 152 -28.82 -7.24 1.58
CA LEU A 152 -30.11 -6.96 2.22
C LEU A 152 -29.99 -6.15 3.51
N ASP A 153 -28.88 -6.32 4.24
CA ASP A 153 -28.69 -5.76 5.58
C ASP A 153 -27.47 -4.83 5.66
N MET A 154 -27.25 -4.04 4.60
CA MET A 154 -26.07 -3.17 4.52
C MET A 154 -26.18 -1.98 5.47
N ASP A 155 -25.26 -1.89 6.42
CA ASP A 155 -25.08 -0.72 7.28
C ASP A 155 -24.25 0.35 6.56
N LEU A 156 -24.93 1.39 6.08
CA LEU A 156 -24.29 2.46 5.30
C LEU A 156 -23.21 3.20 6.09
N SER A 157 -23.33 3.31 7.42
CA SER A 157 -22.31 3.99 8.23
C SER A 157 -20.98 3.22 8.24
N LEU A 158 -21.05 1.90 8.37
CA LEU A 158 -19.88 1.02 8.32
C LEU A 158 -19.30 0.94 6.90
N PHE A 159 -20.17 0.99 5.89
CA PHE A 159 -19.75 1.08 4.49
C PHE A 159 -18.96 2.39 4.23
N ASP A 160 -19.48 3.53 4.69
CA ASP A 160 -18.84 4.84 4.48
C ASP A 160 -17.46 4.91 5.15
N GLU A 161 -17.33 4.42 6.38
CA GLU A 161 -16.04 4.28 7.07
C GLU A 161 -15.05 3.43 6.27
N LEU A 162 -15.51 2.29 5.75
CA LEU A 162 -14.70 1.38 4.97
C LEU A 162 -14.27 1.98 3.63
N ILE A 163 -15.16 2.68 2.95
CA ILE A 163 -14.87 3.37 1.68
C ILE A 163 -13.95 4.56 1.91
N ALA A 164 -14.07 5.28 3.02
CA ALA A 164 -13.17 6.37 3.37
C ALA A 164 -11.71 5.89 3.43
N VAL A 165 -11.45 4.75 4.06
CA VAL A 165 -10.10 4.17 4.14
C VAL A 165 -9.70 3.48 2.84
N ASN A 166 -10.45 2.46 2.41
CA ASN A 166 -10.03 1.54 1.34
C ASN A 166 -10.05 2.16 -0.06
N THR A 167 -10.92 3.13 -0.28
CA THR A 167 -11.17 3.69 -1.62
C THR A 167 -10.70 5.14 -1.69
N ARG A 168 -11.23 6.03 -0.83
CA ARG A 168 -10.86 7.46 -0.87
C ARG A 168 -9.40 7.65 -0.47
N GLY A 169 -8.94 6.97 0.58
CA GLY A 169 -7.53 7.02 0.96
C GLY A 169 -6.59 6.50 -0.13
N MET A 170 -6.96 5.40 -0.79
CA MET A 170 -6.21 4.87 -1.94
C MET A 170 -6.17 5.87 -3.10
N GLU A 171 -7.31 6.49 -3.44
CA GLU A 171 -7.39 7.53 -4.47
C GLU A 171 -6.48 8.72 -4.16
N ALA A 172 -6.53 9.24 -2.93
CA ALA A 172 -5.67 10.33 -2.50
C ALA A 172 -4.18 9.96 -2.63
N CYS A 173 -3.80 8.75 -2.18
CA CYS A 173 -2.44 8.24 -2.33
C CYS A 173 -1.99 8.21 -3.80
N VAL A 174 -2.80 7.62 -4.69
CA VAL A 174 -2.48 7.54 -6.13
C VAL A 174 -2.38 8.93 -6.74
N LYS A 175 -3.36 9.80 -6.47
CA LYS A 175 -3.43 11.16 -7.01
C LYS A 175 -2.21 11.99 -6.63
N HIS A 176 -1.88 12.06 -5.34
CA HIS A 176 -0.79 12.90 -4.86
C HIS A 176 0.58 12.33 -5.26
N ALA A 177 0.76 11.01 -5.23
CA ALA A 177 1.99 10.39 -5.71
C ALA A 177 2.19 10.60 -7.21
N ALA A 178 1.16 10.37 -8.04
CA ALA A 178 1.23 10.57 -9.48
C ALA A 178 1.54 12.02 -9.83
N ARG A 179 0.94 12.97 -9.12
CA ARG A 179 1.21 14.40 -9.29
C ARG A 179 2.67 14.74 -9.00
N ALA A 180 3.18 14.33 -7.84
CA ALA A 180 4.56 14.57 -7.45
C ALA A 180 5.56 13.92 -8.42
N MET A 181 5.29 12.68 -8.87
CA MET A 181 6.10 12.00 -9.86
C MET A 181 6.10 12.74 -11.20
N LYS A 182 4.93 13.17 -11.70
CA LYS A 182 4.79 13.87 -12.97
C LYS A 182 5.47 15.24 -12.94
N GLU A 183 5.21 16.04 -11.91
CA GLU A 183 5.80 17.38 -11.74
C GLU A 183 7.32 17.30 -11.57
N GLY A 184 7.82 16.26 -10.89
CA GLY A 184 9.26 16.00 -10.74
C GLY A 184 9.92 15.34 -11.95
N GLY A 185 9.19 15.00 -13.02
CA GLY A 185 9.74 14.26 -14.17
C GLY A 185 10.22 12.84 -13.82
N VAL A 186 9.65 12.24 -12.77
CA VAL A 186 10.04 10.93 -12.24
C VAL A 186 9.24 9.81 -12.90
N ARG A 187 9.95 8.89 -13.54
CA ARG A 187 9.39 7.63 -14.03
C ARG A 187 9.26 6.64 -12.87
N GLY A 188 8.12 6.71 -12.18
CA GLY A 188 7.91 6.00 -10.91
C GLY A 188 7.02 4.76 -10.98
N SER A 189 6.70 4.23 -9.80
CA SER A 189 5.80 3.08 -9.61
C SER A 189 4.84 3.32 -8.45
N ILE A 190 3.55 3.19 -8.72
CA ILE A 190 2.50 3.21 -7.71
C ILE A 190 1.93 1.80 -7.59
N ILE A 191 1.86 1.28 -6.36
CA ILE A 191 1.43 -0.08 -6.05
C ILE A 191 0.27 0.02 -5.07
N CYS A 192 -0.87 -0.54 -5.46
CA CYS A 192 -2.11 -0.53 -4.68
C CYS A 192 -2.39 -1.92 -4.10
N THR A 193 -2.62 -2.02 -2.79
CA THR A 193 -3.02 -3.30 -2.19
C THR A 193 -4.51 -3.57 -2.42
N ALA A 194 -4.80 -4.56 -3.26
CA ALA A 194 -6.15 -4.98 -3.59
C ALA A 194 -6.57 -6.20 -2.75
N SER A 195 -7.23 -7.17 -3.39
CA SER A 195 -7.64 -8.44 -2.80
C SER A 195 -8.07 -9.39 -3.91
N VAL A 196 -8.10 -10.69 -3.65
CA VAL A 196 -8.83 -11.65 -4.51
C VAL A 196 -10.29 -11.23 -4.73
N LEU A 197 -10.88 -10.57 -3.73
CA LEU A 197 -12.24 -10.02 -3.78
C LEU A 197 -12.37 -8.78 -4.68
N ALA A 198 -11.28 -8.28 -5.26
CA ALA A 198 -11.32 -7.23 -6.28
C ALA A 198 -11.82 -7.74 -7.65
N SER A 199 -11.91 -9.06 -7.83
CA SER A 199 -12.24 -9.69 -9.11
C SER A 199 -13.38 -10.71 -9.03
N ARG A 200 -13.92 -10.95 -7.82
CA ARG A 200 -14.95 -11.96 -7.54
C ARG A 200 -15.84 -11.49 -6.40
N GLY A 201 -17.10 -11.91 -6.42
CA GLY A 201 -18.02 -11.75 -5.29
C GLY A 201 -17.68 -12.66 -4.12
N PHE A 202 -18.20 -12.33 -2.94
CA PHE A 202 -18.16 -13.14 -1.73
C PHE A 202 -19.55 -13.13 -1.09
N ASP A 203 -19.90 -14.19 -0.37
CA ASP A 203 -21.22 -14.36 0.26
C ASP A 203 -21.44 -13.45 1.48
N VAL A 204 -20.35 -12.89 2.02
CA VAL A 204 -20.35 -11.90 3.11
C VAL A 204 -19.34 -10.79 2.83
N GLY A 205 -19.50 -9.61 3.45
CA GLY A 205 -18.55 -8.49 3.28
C GLY A 205 -18.68 -7.78 1.93
N THR A 206 -19.92 -7.54 1.50
CA THR A 206 -20.24 -6.85 0.24
C THR A 206 -19.55 -5.49 0.13
N ASP A 207 -19.50 -4.73 1.22
CA ASP A 207 -18.80 -3.44 1.36
C ASP A 207 -17.29 -3.54 1.02
N TYR A 208 -16.61 -4.55 1.55
CA TYR A 208 -15.20 -4.79 1.27
C TYR A 208 -14.95 -5.27 -0.16
N ALA A 209 -15.81 -6.13 -0.70
CA ALA A 209 -15.73 -6.53 -2.11
C ALA A 209 -15.91 -5.32 -3.04
N MET A 210 -16.88 -4.43 -2.75
CA MET A 210 -17.10 -3.19 -3.49
C MET A 210 -15.87 -2.28 -3.44
N SER A 211 -15.28 -2.07 -2.25
CA SER A 211 -14.10 -1.21 -2.11
C SER A 211 -12.92 -1.73 -2.93
N LYS A 212 -12.67 -3.04 -2.92
CA LYS A 212 -11.54 -3.64 -3.66
C LYS A 212 -11.78 -3.67 -5.17
N HIS A 213 -13.03 -3.78 -5.65
CA HIS A 213 -13.34 -3.54 -7.06
C HIS A 213 -13.07 -2.08 -7.45
N ALA A 214 -13.37 -1.11 -6.57
CA ALA A 214 -13.07 0.30 -6.81
C ALA A 214 -11.54 0.55 -6.93
N VAL A 215 -10.72 -0.10 -6.09
CA VAL A 215 -9.25 -0.05 -6.20
C VAL A 215 -8.78 -0.57 -7.58
N LEU A 216 -9.36 -1.66 -8.08
CA LEU A 216 -9.01 -2.20 -9.39
C LEU A 216 -9.41 -1.26 -10.54
N GLY A 217 -10.58 -0.61 -10.43
CA GLY A 217 -11.02 0.43 -11.34
C GLY A 217 -10.05 1.61 -11.38
N LEU A 218 -9.72 2.15 -10.20
CA LEU A 218 -8.74 3.24 -10.04
C LEU A 218 -7.39 2.88 -10.67
N MET A 219 -6.85 1.70 -10.34
CA MET A 219 -5.55 1.25 -10.87
C MET A 219 -5.56 1.17 -12.40
N ARG A 220 -6.60 0.58 -13.00
CA ARG A 220 -6.73 0.46 -14.45
C ARG A 220 -6.82 1.84 -15.12
N SER A 221 -7.63 2.74 -14.59
CA SER A 221 -7.73 4.10 -15.12
C SER A 221 -6.41 4.86 -15.00
N ALA A 222 -5.77 4.81 -13.83
CA ALA A 222 -4.52 5.52 -13.58
C ALA A 222 -3.36 4.98 -14.43
N SER A 223 -3.27 3.65 -14.62
CA SER A 223 -2.23 3.05 -15.45
C SER A 223 -2.30 3.51 -16.92
N LEU A 224 -3.50 3.66 -17.48
CA LEU A 224 -3.70 4.18 -18.84
C LEU A 224 -3.36 5.68 -18.92
N GLN A 225 -3.81 6.46 -17.95
CA GLN A 225 -3.63 7.93 -17.96
C GLN A 225 -2.18 8.35 -17.75
N LEU A 226 -1.41 7.58 -16.97
CA LEU A 226 -0.05 7.93 -16.57
C LEU A 226 1.05 7.22 -17.39
N ALA A 227 0.66 6.33 -18.32
CA ALA A 227 1.60 5.58 -19.15
C ALA A 227 2.55 6.49 -19.93
N GLY A 228 2.04 7.61 -20.47
CA GLY A 228 2.83 8.60 -21.22
C GLY A 228 3.89 9.31 -20.37
N ASP A 229 3.65 9.44 -19.05
CA ASP A 229 4.58 10.03 -18.10
C ASP A 229 5.63 9.01 -17.59
N GLY A 230 5.54 7.75 -18.02
CA GLY A 230 6.41 6.68 -17.58
C GLY A 230 6.17 6.23 -16.13
N ILE A 231 5.01 6.58 -15.55
CA ILE A 231 4.60 6.18 -14.21
C ILE A 231 3.73 4.92 -14.32
N ARG A 232 4.16 3.84 -13.68
CA ARG A 232 3.42 2.57 -13.66
C ARG A 232 2.47 2.56 -12.48
N VAL A 233 1.24 2.07 -12.66
CA VAL A 233 0.30 1.81 -11.57
C VAL A 233 -0.14 0.35 -11.63
N ASN A 234 0.01 -0.38 -10.53
CA ASN A 234 -0.32 -1.82 -10.44
C ASN A 234 -1.08 -2.11 -9.15
N SER A 235 -1.78 -3.24 -9.12
CA SER A 235 -2.41 -3.76 -7.90
C SER A 235 -1.93 -5.17 -7.58
N VAL A 236 -1.79 -5.48 -6.29
CA VAL A 236 -1.41 -6.80 -5.77
C VAL A 236 -2.49 -7.34 -4.86
#